data_AF-A0A419T3Y0-F1
#
_entry.id   AF-A0A419T3Y0-F1
#
_cell.length_a   1.000
_cell.length_b   1.000
_cell.length_c   1.000
_cell.angle_alpha   90.00
_cell.angle_beta   90.00
_cell.angle_gamma   90.00
#
_symmetry.space_group_name_H-M   'P 1'
#
loop_
_entity.id
_entity.type
_entity.pdbx_description
1 polymer ?
#
loop_
_entity_poly.entity_id
_entity_poly.type
_entity_poly.pdbx_seq_one_letter_code
_entity_poly.pdbx_strand_id
1 'polypeptide(L)'
;MANKTNNYKFPKPEADDFYDISEYNKAMDILDDSLSEMDKKKLDRNGDASEAVTEFEQEILRENIESGETLSSTFAKVKKWFAEMKDVAFSGHAKDVTTDAAHRFVSDTEKSNWNGKVAATGGDISETNIDSLESISTEFPVPNQGETTKIFLGKVKKFIQDFNNFKSGIITVGKLVNSGNTTLEGYALDARYGKTLFDLYTKLNSDLALQVLNPRSILTLQNGFTYWQDTTFGIISRCGKNVHINMLLKGNAGKPYSSICSLPFTPAMAELHTCTLIDGSYVEFRTYSDGTLFLQSSTIPTINWWPIDITYTCQ
;
A
#
# COMPACT_ATOMS: atom_id res chain seq x y z
N MET A 1 -105.67 63.18 34.57
CA MET A 1 -104.90 61.96 34.21
C MET A 1 -103.76 62.38 33.29
N ALA A 2 -102.74 61.56 33.00
CA ALA A 2 -101.70 62.00 32.06
C ALA A 2 -102.26 62.08 30.63
N ASN A 3 -102.27 63.28 30.02
CA ASN A 3 -102.89 63.55 28.72
C ASN A 3 -102.14 62.94 27.51
N LYS A 4 -101.16 62.06 27.76
CA LYS A 4 -100.31 61.41 26.73
C LYS A 4 -100.00 59.93 27.04
N THR A 5 -99.60 59.16 26.04
CA THR A 5 -99.09 57.77 26.18
C THR A 5 -97.66 57.73 26.75
N ASN A 6 -97.22 56.58 27.28
CA ASN A 6 -96.00 56.51 28.10
C ASN A 6 -94.69 56.56 27.29
N ASN A 7 -94.59 55.78 26.20
CA ASN A 7 -93.33 55.64 25.43
C ASN A 7 -93.26 56.67 24.29
N TYR A 8 -94.33 56.78 23.52
CA TYR A 8 -94.38 57.57 22.29
C TYR A 8 -95.13 58.91 22.44
N LYS A 9 -95.65 59.21 23.64
CA LYS A 9 -96.23 60.51 24.02
C LYS A 9 -97.40 60.99 23.16
N PHE A 10 -98.16 60.10 22.52
CA PHE A 10 -99.39 60.41 21.78
C PHE A 10 -100.49 60.98 22.70
N PRO A 11 -101.30 61.96 22.26
CA PRO A 11 -102.36 62.55 23.07
C PRO A 11 -103.45 61.52 23.45
N LYS A 12 -104.05 61.68 24.63
CA LYS A 12 -105.20 60.88 25.10
C LYS A 12 -106.44 61.79 25.25
N PRO A 13 -107.64 61.34 24.87
CA PRO A 13 -108.87 62.12 25.04
C PRO A 13 -109.20 62.33 26.53
N GLU A 14 -109.71 63.51 26.90
CA GLU A 14 -110.26 63.77 28.24
C GLU A 14 -111.73 63.34 28.35
N ALA A 15 -112.26 63.24 29.58
CA ALA A 15 -113.61 62.71 29.83
C ALA A 15 -114.74 63.56 29.22
N ASP A 16 -114.44 64.83 28.95
CA ASP A 16 -115.40 65.86 28.54
C ASP A 16 -115.15 66.32 27.09
N ASP A 17 -114.13 65.76 26.42
CA ASP A 17 -113.76 66.12 25.04
C ASP A 17 -114.70 65.45 24.02
N PHE A 18 -115.23 66.26 23.10
CA PHE A 18 -115.85 65.72 21.89
C PHE A 18 -114.75 65.13 21.00
N TYR A 19 -114.92 63.88 20.58
CA TYR A 19 -113.91 63.16 19.81
C TYR A 19 -113.79 63.75 18.39
N ASP A 20 -112.79 64.61 18.15
CA ASP A 20 -112.47 65.09 16.81
C ASP A 20 -111.69 64.03 16.05
N ILE A 21 -112.31 63.49 15.01
CA ILE A 21 -111.72 62.49 14.14
C ILE A 21 -110.46 63.03 13.42
N SER A 22 -110.34 64.35 13.25
CA SER A 22 -109.17 64.98 12.63
C SER A 22 -107.90 64.83 13.48
N GLU A 23 -108.03 64.89 14.82
CA GLU A 23 -106.90 64.71 15.74
C GLU A 23 -106.51 63.24 15.87
N TYR A 24 -107.49 62.33 15.84
CA TYR A 24 -107.23 60.89 15.81
C TYR A 24 -106.46 60.49 14.56
N ASN A 25 -106.87 60.99 13.39
CA ASN A 25 -106.18 60.70 12.12
C ASN A 25 -104.72 61.19 12.17
N LYS A 26 -104.46 62.40 12.68
CA LYS A 26 -103.08 62.90 12.88
C LYS A 26 -102.26 62.00 13.81
N ALA A 27 -102.85 61.51 14.90
CA ALA A 27 -102.16 60.60 15.81
C ALA A 27 -101.85 59.24 15.15
N MET A 28 -102.73 58.76 14.28
CA MET A 28 -102.52 57.54 13.49
C MET A 28 -101.44 57.70 12.43
N ASP A 29 -101.40 58.85 11.73
CA ASP A 29 -100.34 59.16 10.76
C ASP A 29 -98.96 59.16 11.44
N ILE A 30 -98.84 59.80 12.61
CA ILE A 30 -97.57 59.82 13.38
C ILE A 30 -97.20 58.40 13.86
N LEU A 31 -98.20 57.59 14.21
CA LEU A 31 -98.00 56.18 14.60
C LEU A 31 -97.45 55.36 13.44
N ASP A 32 -98.02 55.50 12.25
CA ASP A 32 -97.59 54.81 11.03
C ASP A 32 -96.17 55.23 10.62
N ASP A 33 -95.90 56.54 10.61
CA ASP A 33 -94.56 57.08 10.37
C ASP A 33 -93.53 56.51 11.37
N SER A 34 -93.88 56.48 12.66
CA SER A 34 -92.98 55.97 13.71
C SER A 34 -92.73 54.45 13.61
N LEU A 35 -93.76 53.67 13.25
CA LEU A 35 -93.66 52.23 13.04
C LEU A 35 -92.83 51.93 11.78
N SER A 36 -93.06 52.67 10.70
CA SER A 36 -92.29 52.60 9.45
C SER A 36 -90.81 52.90 9.67
N GLU A 37 -90.47 53.93 10.45
CA GLU A 37 -89.09 54.25 10.81
C GLU A 37 -88.42 53.19 11.70
N MET A 38 -89.19 52.50 12.56
CA MET A 38 -88.67 51.37 13.33
C MET A 38 -88.44 50.14 12.47
N ASP A 39 -89.32 49.86 11.50
CA ASP A 39 -89.16 48.71 10.59
C ASP A 39 -87.97 48.90 9.66
N LYS A 40 -87.65 50.15 9.26
CA LYS A 40 -86.38 50.47 8.57
C LYS A 40 -85.12 50.20 9.39
N LYS A 41 -85.22 50.18 10.73
CA LYS A 41 -84.08 49.99 11.65
C LYS A 41 -83.93 48.57 12.17
N LYS A 42 -84.94 47.72 12.00
CA LYS A 42 -84.86 46.30 12.37
C LYS A 42 -84.32 45.50 11.19
N LEU A 43 -83.57 44.44 11.49
CA LEU A 43 -83.26 43.42 10.49
C LEU A 43 -84.57 42.85 9.96
N ASP A 44 -84.67 42.64 8.65
CA ASP A 44 -85.87 42.08 8.04
C ASP A 44 -86.12 40.63 8.54
N ARG A 45 -87.28 40.06 8.25
CA ARG A 45 -87.61 38.68 8.68
C ARG A 45 -86.76 37.61 7.99
N ASN A 46 -85.98 37.99 6.98
CA ASN A 46 -85.04 37.13 6.27
C ASN A 46 -83.59 37.31 6.76
N GLY A 47 -83.35 38.25 7.70
CA GLY A 47 -82.05 38.54 8.27
C GLY A 47 -81.10 39.31 7.34
N ASP A 48 -81.59 40.06 6.34
CA ASP A 48 -80.73 40.86 5.46
C ASP A 48 -80.03 41.98 6.25
N ALA A 49 -78.71 41.88 6.33
CA ALA A 49 -77.83 42.77 7.05
C ALA A 49 -76.83 43.49 6.11
N SER A 50 -77.12 43.56 4.81
CA SER A 50 -76.20 44.08 3.79
C SER A 50 -75.71 45.52 4.06
N GLU A 51 -76.51 46.34 4.75
CA GLU A 51 -76.20 47.74 5.12
C GLU A 51 -75.94 47.94 6.63
N ALA A 52 -75.86 46.85 7.42
CA ALA A 52 -75.63 46.92 8.85
C ALA A 52 -74.14 47.15 9.15
N VAL A 53 -73.78 48.38 9.53
CA VAL A 53 -72.41 48.71 9.98
C VAL A 53 -72.31 48.42 11.49
N THR A 54 -71.45 47.48 11.85
CA THR A 54 -71.21 47.07 13.24
C THR A 54 -69.73 47.20 13.56
N GLU A 55 -69.40 47.92 14.64
CA GLU A 55 -68.04 48.02 15.15
C GLU A 55 -67.80 46.82 16.08
N PHE A 56 -67.00 45.86 15.61
CA PHE A 56 -66.63 44.68 16.38
C PHE A 56 -65.31 44.90 17.10
N GLU A 57 -65.36 44.84 18.43
CA GLU A 57 -64.16 44.73 19.25
C GLU A 57 -63.48 43.38 19.01
N GLN A 58 -62.14 43.36 19.09
CA GLN A 58 -61.41 42.10 18.95
C GLN A 58 -61.44 41.36 20.30
N GLU A 59 -61.69 40.05 20.25
CA GLU A 59 -61.64 39.22 21.45
C GLU A 59 -60.22 39.13 22.02
N ILE A 60 -60.12 38.96 23.34
CA ILE A 60 -58.82 38.90 24.04
C ILE A 60 -58.11 37.57 23.76
N LEU A 61 -58.87 36.47 23.77
CA LEU A 61 -58.37 35.10 23.63
C LEU A 61 -58.86 34.43 22.35
N ARG A 62 -58.05 33.49 21.84
CA ARG A 62 -58.41 32.68 20.68
C ARG A 62 -59.20 31.45 21.15
N GLU A 63 -60.52 31.54 21.05
CA GLU A 63 -61.45 30.48 21.45
C GLU A 63 -62.29 29.99 20.27
N ASN A 64 -62.89 28.82 20.43
CA ASN A 64 -63.89 28.32 19.49
C ASN A 64 -65.21 29.09 19.66
N ILE A 65 -65.99 29.14 18.57
CA ILE A 65 -67.35 29.69 18.59
C ILE A 65 -68.27 28.65 19.25
N GLU A 66 -69.15 29.13 20.13
CA GLU A 66 -70.12 28.28 20.84
C GLU A 66 -71.57 28.62 20.46
N SER A 67 -72.47 27.65 20.61
CA SER A 67 -73.88 27.86 20.29
C SER A 67 -74.54 28.78 21.32
N GLY A 68 -75.31 29.77 20.84
CA GLY A 68 -76.00 30.75 21.68
C GLY A 68 -75.23 32.05 21.92
N GLU A 69 -74.03 32.20 21.36
CA GLU A 69 -73.26 33.45 21.42
C GLU A 69 -73.94 34.57 20.59
N THR A 70 -73.76 35.80 21.03
CA THR A 70 -74.19 36.96 20.24
C THR A 70 -73.36 37.04 18.96
N LEU A 71 -73.96 37.51 17.85
CA LEU A 71 -73.25 37.74 16.59
C LEU A 71 -71.98 38.59 16.77
N SER A 72 -72.03 39.58 17.67
CA SER A 72 -70.86 40.40 18.01
C SER A 72 -69.70 39.57 18.57
N SER A 73 -69.98 38.67 19.52
CA SER A 73 -68.99 37.74 20.08
C SER A 73 -68.40 36.82 19.01
N THR A 74 -69.26 36.27 18.14
CA THR A 74 -68.82 35.41 17.03
C THR A 74 -67.85 36.14 16.11
N PHE A 75 -68.18 37.37 15.68
CA PHE A 75 -67.31 38.15 14.81
C PHE A 75 -66.04 38.63 15.52
N ALA A 76 -66.10 38.94 16.83
CA ALA A 76 -64.93 39.26 17.65
C ALA A 76 -63.92 38.10 17.70
N LYS A 77 -64.40 36.86 17.90
CA LYS A 77 -63.59 35.63 17.87
C LYS A 77 -63.01 35.38 16.47
N VAL A 78 -63.83 35.50 15.41
CA VAL A 78 -63.34 35.35 14.03
C VAL A 78 -62.22 36.36 13.74
N LYS A 79 -62.42 37.64 14.07
CA LYS A 79 -61.40 38.69 13.92
C LYS A 79 -60.10 38.34 14.64
N LYS A 80 -60.18 37.78 15.86
CA LYS A 80 -59.02 37.30 16.62
C LYS A 80 -58.27 36.17 15.92
N TRP A 81 -58.98 35.17 15.40
CA TRP A 81 -58.39 34.06 14.64
C TRP A 81 -57.64 34.55 13.40
N PHE A 82 -58.26 35.42 12.60
CA PHE A 82 -57.60 36.00 11.42
C PHE A 82 -56.40 36.88 11.79
N ALA A 83 -56.52 37.72 12.82
CA ALA A 83 -55.44 38.61 13.23
C ALA A 83 -54.18 37.86 13.67
N GLU A 84 -54.32 36.73 14.37
CA GLU A 84 -53.19 35.98 14.90
C GLU A 84 -52.67 34.86 13.98
N MET A 85 -53.51 34.33 13.07
CA MET A 85 -53.11 33.26 12.15
C MET A 85 -52.79 33.73 10.73
N LYS A 86 -53.04 35.00 10.38
CA LYS A 86 -52.88 35.49 8.99
C LYS A 86 -51.54 35.13 8.35
N ASP A 87 -50.45 35.24 9.10
CA ASP A 87 -49.10 35.10 8.54
C ASP A 87 -48.81 33.63 8.19
N VAL A 88 -49.33 32.67 8.98
CA VAL A 88 -49.13 31.23 8.73
C VAL A 88 -50.21 30.65 7.82
N ALA A 89 -51.47 31.03 8.02
CA ALA A 89 -52.62 30.43 7.32
C ALA A 89 -52.72 30.81 5.84
N PHE A 90 -52.21 31.99 5.44
CA PHE A 90 -52.31 32.46 4.06
C PHE A 90 -51.00 32.41 3.26
N SER A 91 -49.83 32.46 3.90
CA SER A 91 -48.56 32.42 3.17
C SER A 91 -48.17 30.98 2.76
N GLY A 92 -48.48 29.99 3.61
CA GLY A 92 -48.00 28.63 3.47
C GLY A 92 -46.48 28.46 3.55
N HIS A 93 -45.72 29.51 3.87
CA HIS A 93 -44.26 29.46 3.92
C HIS A 93 -43.78 28.98 5.29
N ALA A 94 -42.86 28.01 5.30
CA ALA A 94 -42.26 27.49 6.52
C ALA A 94 -41.53 28.56 7.38
N LYS A 95 -41.06 29.66 6.76
CA LYS A 95 -40.39 30.76 7.47
C LYS A 95 -41.30 31.51 8.45
N ASP A 96 -42.61 31.45 8.23
CA ASP A 96 -43.60 32.16 9.05
C ASP A 96 -44.02 31.31 10.27
N VAL A 97 -43.56 30.06 10.34
CA VAL A 97 -43.74 29.16 11.49
C VAL A 97 -42.56 29.31 12.44
N THR A 98 -42.81 29.82 13.64
CA THR A 98 -41.83 29.81 14.72
C THR A 98 -41.72 28.39 15.27
N THR A 99 -40.57 27.73 15.07
CA THR A 99 -40.33 26.37 15.57
C THR A 99 -39.81 26.37 17.00
N ASP A 100 -40.15 25.32 17.76
CA ASP A 100 -39.64 25.11 19.12
C ASP A 100 -39.01 23.71 19.30
N ALA A 101 -38.76 23.30 20.55
CA ALA A 101 -38.22 21.96 20.87
C ALA A 101 -39.15 20.81 20.50
N ALA A 102 -40.46 20.98 20.64
CA ALA A 102 -41.45 19.97 20.34
C ALA A 102 -41.92 20.03 18.88
N HIS A 103 -41.82 21.19 18.22
CA HIS A 103 -42.48 21.48 16.94
C HIS A 103 -41.50 22.12 15.95
N ARG A 104 -40.73 21.28 15.24
CA ARG A 104 -39.72 21.66 14.24
C ARG A 104 -39.74 20.71 13.04
N PHE A 105 -39.37 21.21 11.85
CA PHE A 105 -39.37 20.42 10.60
C PHE A 105 -38.23 19.38 10.51
N VAL A 106 -37.15 19.59 11.25
CA VAL A 106 -35.95 18.73 11.30
C VAL A 106 -35.41 18.69 12.71
N SER A 107 -35.06 17.51 13.18
CA SER A 107 -34.47 17.31 14.51
C SER A 107 -33.01 17.79 14.57
N ASP A 108 -32.52 18.07 15.78
CA ASP A 108 -31.10 18.39 15.98
C ASP A 108 -30.21 17.19 15.64
N THR A 109 -30.71 15.97 15.85
CA THR A 109 -30.06 14.71 15.47
C THR A 109 -29.84 14.63 13.95
N GLU A 110 -30.85 14.94 13.14
CA GLU A 110 -30.71 14.93 11.67
C GLU A 110 -29.73 16.00 11.19
N LYS A 111 -29.79 17.22 11.73
CA LYS A 111 -28.83 18.29 11.40
C LYS A 111 -27.39 17.89 11.77
N SER A 112 -27.20 17.34 12.97
CA SER A 112 -25.90 16.86 13.43
C SER A 112 -25.36 15.76 12.50
N ASN A 113 -26.21 14.80 12.14
CA ASN A 113 -25.84 13.71 11.24
C ASN A 113 -25.49 14.18 9.81
N TRP A 114 -26.14 15.23 9.30
CA TRP A 114 -25.80 15.81 8.00
C TRP A 114 -24.53 16.63 8.04
N ASN A 115 -24.37 17.48 9.07
CA ASN A 115 -23.18 18.30 9.25
C ASN A 115 -21.92 17.47 9.53
N GLY A 116 -22.06 16.25 10.06
CA GLY A 116 -20.96 15.30 10.23
C GLY A 116 -20.54 14.55 8.97
N LYS A 117 -21.24 14.70 7.83
CA LYS A 117 -20.86 14.05 6.57
C LYS A 117 -19.94 14.96 5.76
N VAL A 118 -18.78 14.43 5.38
CA VAL A 118 -17.86 15.08 4.44
C VAL A 118 -18.57 15.28 3.09
N ALA A 119 -18.91 16.52 2.74
CA ALA A 119 -19.53 16.86 1.46
C ALA A 119 -18.54 16.69 0.30
N ALA A 120 -19.06 16.36 -0.89
CA ALA A 120 -18.32 15.86 -2.06
C ALA A 120 -17.27 16.81 -2.67
N THR A 121 -17.05 18.01 -2.10
CA THR A 121 -15.92 18.87 -2.48
C THR A 121 -15.53 19.78 -1.32
N GLY A 122 -14.27 19.73 -0.88
CA GLY A 122 -13.73 20.64 0.13
C GLY A 122 -13.98 20.24 1.60
N GLY A 123 -14.54 19.07 1.87
CA GLY A 123 -14.59 18.56 3.24
C GLY A 123 -13.20 18.15 3.73
N ASP A 124 -12.80 18.67 4.90
CA ASP A 124 -11.55 18.31 5.56
C ASP A 124 -11.67 16.93 6.22
N ILE A 125 -10.65 16.10 6.03
CA ILE A 125 -10.53 14.77 6.63
C ILE A 125 -9.32 14.65 7.56
N SER A 126 -8.62 15.76 7.83
CA SER A 126 -7.39 15.82 8.61
C SER A 126 -7.53 15.23 10.02
N GLU A 127 -8.69 15.40 10.66
CA GLU A 127 -8.99 14.87 12.01
C GLU A 127 -9.84 13.59 12.00
N THR A 128 -10.08 12.98 10.83
CA THR A 128 -10.86 11.73 10.77
C THR A 128 -9.99 10.51 11.06
N ASN A 129 -10.35 9.74 12.09
CA ASN A 129 -9.67 8.50 12.43
C ASN A 129 -10.23 7.33 11.62
N ILE A 130 -9.33 6.47 11.13
CA ILE A 130 -9.69 5.20 10.50
C ILE A 130 -9.89 4.16 11.61
N ASP A 131 -11.12 3.70 11.83
CA ASP A 131 -11.45 2.70 12.86
C ASP A 131 -10.90 1.31 12.51
N SER A 132 -11.12 0.86 11.27
CA SER A 132 -10.63 -0.45 10.81
C SER A 132 -10.32 -0.47 9.32
N LEU A 133 -9.42 -1.38 8.94
CA LEU A 133 -9.04 -1.69 7.56
C LEU A 133 -9.32 -3.17 7.26
N GLU A 134 -9.51 -3.51 6.00
CA GLU A 134 -9.62 -4.91 5.61
C GLU A 134 -8.28 -5.63 5.78
N SER A 135 -8.34 -6.89 6.21
CA SER A 135 -7.16 -7.75 6.28
C SER A 135 -6.83 -8.28 4.89
N ILE A 136 -5.66 -7.92 4.36
CA ILE A 136 -5.19 -8.36 3.04
C ILE A 136 -4.10 -9.42 3.23
N SER A 137 -4.33 -10.62 2.69
CA SER A 137 -3.37 -11.74 2.74
C SER A 137 -2.40 -11.75 1.57
N THR A 138 -2.81 -11.23 0.41
CA THR A 138 -1.97 -11.15 -0.79
C THR A 138 -0.74 -10.28 -0.55
N GLU A 139 0.44 -10.79 -0.91
CA GLU A 139 1.70 -10.04 -0.85
C GLU A 139 1.80 -9.03 -2.00
N PHE A 140 2.33 -7.84 -1.69
CA PHE A 140 2.44 -6.70 -2.61
C PHE A 140 1.13 -6.41 -3.37
N PRO A 141 0.02 -6.20 -2.65
CA PRO A 141 -1.27 -6.05 -3.28
C PRO A 141 -1.36 -4.74 -4.08
N VAL A 142 -1.89 -4.83 -5.31
CA VAL A 142 -2.10 -3.66 -6.17
C VAL A 142 -3.52 -3.13 -5.95
N PRO A 143 -3.70 -1.83 -5.64
CA PRO A 143 -5.01 -1.21 -5.60
C PRO A 143 -5.65 -1.11 -7.00
N ASN A 144 -6.95 -1.35 -7.09
CA ASN A 144 -7.70 -1.28 -8.36
C ASN A 144 -8.83 -0.26 -8.28
N GLN A 145 -9.28 0.24 -9.43
CA GLN A 145 -10.42 1.15 -9.53
C GLN A 145 -11.72 0.45 -9.08
N GLY A 146 -12.58 1.19 -8.38
CA GLY A 146 -13.89 0.71 -7.93
C GLY A 146 -13.86 -0.02 -6.58
N GLU A 147 -12.70 -0.13 -5.94
CA GLU A 147 -12.56 -0.72 -4.61
C GLU A 147 -13.04 0.26 -3.51
N THR A 148 -13.54 -0.30 -2.41
CA THR A 148 -13.90 0.52 -1.24
C THR A 148 -12.64 1.11 -0.60
N THR A 149 -12.75 2.29 0.03
CA THR A 149 -11.63 2.93 0.74
C THR A 149 -11.02 2.01 1.81
N LYS A 150 -11.84 1.18 2.46
CA LYS A 150 -11.40 0.19 3.46
C LYS A 150 -10.47 -0.88 2.87
N ILE A 151 -10.77 -1.35 1.66
CA ILE A 151 -9.92 -2.30 0.92
C ILE A 151 -8.66 -1.60 0.41
N PHE A 152 -8.80 -0.43 -0.20
CA PHE A 152 -7.68 0.35 -0.73
C PHE A 152 -6.62 0.62 0.34
N LEU A 153 -7.02 1.20 1.47
CA LEU A 153 -6.10 1.49 2.57
C LEU A 153 -5.58 0.22 3.25
N GLY A 154 -6.36 -0.86 3.29
CA GLY A 154 -5.90 -2.19 3.72
C GLY A 154 -4.75 -2.71 2.86
N LYS A 155 -4.84 -2.55 1.53
CA LYS A 155 -3.76 -2.91 0.60
C LYS A 155 -2.54 -2.04 0.77
N VAL A 156 -2.70 -0.71 0.93
CA VAL A 156 -1.58 0.21 1.20
C VAL A 156 -0.86 -0.17 2.50
N LYS A 157 -1.61 -0.47 3.57
CA LYS A 157 -1.04 -0.97 4.84
C LYS A 157 -0.24 -2.26 4.61
N LYS A 158 -0.82 -3.23 3.91
CA LYS A 158 -0.16 -4.52 3.61
C LYS A 158 1.10 -4.33 2.76
N PHE A 159 1.06 -3.48 1.74
CA PHE A 159 2.25 -3.12 0.94
C PHE A 159 3.38 -2.55 1.81
N ILE A 160 3.07 -1.64 2.74
CA ILE A 160 4.07 -1.08 3.67
C ILE A 160 4.62 -2.17 4.60
N GLN A 161 3.78 -3.09 5.10
CA GLN A 161 4.22 -4.23 5.90
C GLN A 161 5.17 -5.13 5.10
N ASP A 162 4.82 -5.46 3.85
CA ASP A 162 5.63 -6.28 2.96
C ASP A 162 6.96 -5.59 2.64
N PHE A 163 6.96 -4.27 2.42
CA PHE A 163 8.18 -3.50 2.22
C PHE A 163 9.09 -3.48 3.47
N ASN A 164 8.52 -3.39 4.67
CA ASN A 164 9.31 -3.45 5.92
C ASN A 164 9.92 -4.85 6.14
N ASN A 165 9.17 -5.90 5.81
CA ASN A 165 9.67 -7.27 5.82
C ASN A 165 10.80 -7.43 4.78
N PHE A 166 10.60 -6.90 3.58
CA PHE A 166 11.58 -6.90 2.50
C PHE A 166 12.86 -6.14 2.87
N LYS A 167 12.75 -4.95 3.49
CA LYS A 167 13.89 -4.18 3.99
C LYS A 167 14.74 -4.99 4.97
N SER A 168 14.10 -5.72 5.88
CA SER A 168 14.81 -6.59 6.82
C SER A 168 15.55 -7.73 6.08
N GLY A 169 14.95 -8.29 5.04
CA GLY A 169 15.60 -9.26 4.15
C GLY A 169 16.79 -8.67 3.37
N ILE A 170 16.64 -7.48 2.79
CA ILE A 170 17.71 -6.79 2.03
C ILE A 170 18.89 -6.38 2.91
N ILE A 171 18.67 -5.98 4.15
CA ILE A 171 19.79 -5.63 5.07
C ILE A 171 20.65 -6.87 5.35
N THR A 172 20.09 -8.06 5.24
CA THR A 172 20.85 -9.33 5.29
C THR A 172 21.73 -9.51 4.05
N VAL A 173 21.28 -9.03 2.89
CA VAL A 173 22.05 -8.97 1.61
C VAL A 173 23.09 -7.84 1.64
N GLY A 174 22.84 -6.72 2.33
CA GLY A 174 23.80 -5.62 2.50
C GLY A 174 25.09 -6.00 3.24
N LYS A 175 25.13 -7.17 3.90
CA LYS A 175 26.31 -7.76 4.53
C LYS A 175 27.13 -8.67 3.59
N LEU A 176 26.83 -8.69 2.28
CA LEU A 176 27.46 -9.57 1.27
C LEU A 176 28.88 -9.16 0.82
N VAL A 177 29.38 -8.00 1.21
CA VAL A 177 30.73 -7.55 0.81
C VAL A 177 31.71 -7.78 1.96
N ASN A 178 31.84 -9.04 2.37
CA ASN A 178 32.98 -9.45 3.17
C ASN A 178 34.13 -9.91 2.26
N SER A 179 35.19 -9.11 2.18
CA SER A 179 36.44 -9.48 1.50
C SER A 179 37.37 -10.34 2.39
N GLY A 180 36.80 -11.11 3.31
CA GLY A 180 37.54 -11.93 4.29
C GLY A 180 37.99 -11.17 5.56
N ASN A 181 37.47 -9.97 5.80
CA ASN A 181 37.89 -9.11 6.92
C ASN A 181 37.07 -9.32 8.21
N THR A 182 35.95 -10.05 8.15
CA THR A 182 35.10 -10.31 9.31
C THR A 182 34.63 -11.76 9.33
N THR A 183 34.48 -12.33 10.53
CA THR A 183 33.91 -13.67 10.76
C THR A 183 32.58 -13.59 11.53
N LEU A 184 32.04 -12.37 11.70
CA LEU A 184 30.78 -12.16 12.40
C LEU A 184 29.60 -12.77 11.64
N GLU A 185 28.62 -13.28 12.39
CA GLU A 185 27.43 -13.91 11.84
C GLU A 185 26.61 -12.94 10.96
N GLY A 186 26.09 -13.47 9.86
CA GLY A 186 25.27 -12.72 8.90
C GLY A 186 26.05 -11.99 7.80
N TYR A 187 27.38 -12.07 7.77
CA TYR A 187 28.19 -11.60 6.64
C TYR A 187 28.47 -12.74 5.66
N ALA A 188 28.20 -12.51 4.38
CA ALA A 188 28.47 -13.48 3.33
C ALA A 188 29.71 -13.04 2.51
N LEU A 189 30.45 -14.02 2.01
CA LEU A 189 31.70 -13.81 1.28
C LEU A 189 31.43 -13.09 -0.05
N ASP A 190 32.22 -12.07 -0.39
CA ASP A 190 32.15 -11.44 -1.71
C ASP A 190 32.43 -12.48 -2.79
N ALA A 191 31.55 -12.57 -3.79
CA ALA A 191 31.63 -13.61 -4.83
C ALA A 191 32.92 -13.55 -5.66
N ARG A 192 33.48 -12.36 -5.89
CA ARG A 192 34.76 -12.19 -6.59
C ARG A 192 35.91 -12.69 -5.72
N TYR A 193 35.89 -12.32 -4.43
CA TYR A 193 36.89 -12.80 -3.48
C TYR A 193 36.84 -14.33 -3.32
N GLY A 194 35.64 -14.89 -3.19
CA GLY A 194 35.42 -16.34 -3.13
C GLY A 194 35.93 -17.05 -4.39
N LYS A 195 35.71 -16.48 -5.58
CA LYS A 195 36.25 -17.02 -6.84
C LYS A 195 37.77 -17.00 -6.87
N THR A 196 38.40 -15.89 -6.47
CA THR A 196 39.86 -15.79 -6.39
C THR A 196 40.43 -16.84 -5.43
N LEU A 197 39.83 -17.01 -4.25
CA LEU A 197 40.26 -18.01 -3.29
C LEU A 197 40.11 -19.44 -3.84
N PHE A 198 38.99 -19.75 -4.50
CA PHE A 198 38.77 -21.05 -5.13
C PHE A 198 39.80 -21.33 -6.23
N ASP A 199 40.12 -20.34 -7.08
CA ASP A 199 41.12 -20.48 -8.14
C ASP A 199 42.52 -20.72 -7.58
N LEU A 200 42.91 -19.98 -6.53
CA LEU A 200 44.18 -20.19 -5.84
C LEU A 200 44.25 -21.60 -5.23
N TYR A 201 43.17 -22.08 -4.62
CA TYR A 201 43.08 -23.44 -4.07
C TYR A 201 43.20 -24.52 -5.16
N THR A 202 42.48 -24.38 -6.27
CA THR A 202 42.58 -25.31 -7.40
C THR A 202 44.00 -25.33 -7.97
N LYS A 203 44.63 -24.16 -8.12
CA LYS A 203 46.00 -24.05 -8.62
C LYS A 203 47.00 -24.73 -7.69
N LEU A 204 46.91 -24.48 -6.38
CA LEU A 204 47.77 -25.13 -5.38
C LEU A 204 47.64 -26.65 -5.41
N ASN A 205 46.41 -27.18 -5.46
CA ASN A 205 46.18 -28.62 -5.56
C ASN A 205 46.75 -29.22 -6.85
N SER A 206 46.64 -28.51 -7.97
CA SER A 206 47.27 -28.94 -9.22
C SER A 206 48.79 -28.92 -9.15
N ASP A 207 49.38 -27.94 -8.46
CA ASP A 207 50.83 -27.80 -8.34
C ASP A 207 51.43 -28.83 -7.37
N LEU A 208 50.69 -29.27 -6.34
CA LEU A 208 51.12 -30.29 -5.39
C LEU A 208 50.81 -31.74 -5.83
N ALA A 209 50.05 -31.93 -6.90
CA ALA A 209 49.69 -33.27 -7.38
C ALA A 209 50.92 -34.01 -7.92
N LEU A 210 51.28 -35.14 -7.28
CA LEU A 210 52.37 -36.01 -7.73
C LEU A 210 51.92 -36.82 -8.96
N GLN A 211 52.58 -36.61 -10.09
CA GLN A 211 52.45 -37.47 -11.27
C GLN A 211 53.56 -38.51 -11.26
N VAL A 212 53.19 -39.79 -11.38
CA VAL A 212 54.13 -40.92 -11.42
C VAL A 212 53.95 -41.66 -12.74
N LEU A 213 55.02 -41.78 -13.52
CA LEU A 213 55.04 -42.46 -14.82
C LEU A 213 56.13 -43.55 -14.83
N ASN A 214 55.88 -44.61 -15.59
CA ASN A 214 56.87 -45.63 -15.85
C ASN A 214 57.77 -45.19 -17.03
N PRO A 215 59.10 -45.05 -16.85
CA PRO A 215 60.00 -44.62 -17.92
C PRO A 215 59.90 -45.49 -19.18
N ARG A 216 59.76 -46.81 -19.02
CA ARG A 216 59.73 -47.75 -20.15
C ARG A 216 58.49 -47.61 -21.03
N SER A 217 57.39 -47.11 -20.46
CA SER A 217 56.13 -46.90 -21.18
C SER A 217 56.08 -45.58 -21.94
N ILE A 218 56.92 -44.61 -21.55
CA ILE A 218 56.83 -43.23 -22.04
C ILE A 218 58.06 -42.83 -22.85
N LEU A 219 59.27 -43.23 -22.42
CA LEU A 219 60.50 -42.84 -23.12
C LEU A 219 60.86 -43.88 -24.18
N THR A 220 61.07 -43.37 -25.39
CA THR A 220 61.67 -44.13 -26.49
C THR A 220 63.17 -43.87 -26.49
N LEU A 221 63.96 -44.90 -26.17
CA LEU A 221 65.42 -44.81 -26.22
C LEU A 221 65.91 -44.80 -27.68
N GLN A 222 66.95 -44.03 -27.95
CA GLN A 222 67.52 -43.80 -29.27
C GLN A 222 69.01 -44.17 -29.29
N ASN A 223 69.67 -44.04 -30.44
CA ASN A 223 71.14 -44.17 -30.58
C ASN A 223 71.76 -45.45 -29.98
N GLY A 224 71.00 -46.56 -29.96
CA GLY A 224 71.45 -47.86 -29.47
C GLY A 224 71.36 -48.04 -27.96
N PHE A 225 70.88 -47.05 -27.21
CA PHE A 225 70.59 -47.20 -25.78
C PHE A 225 69.41 -48.16 -25.59
N THR A 226 69.50 -49.02 -24.59
CA THR A 226 68.43 -49.96 -24.22
C THR A 226 68.30 -50.04 -22.71
N TYR A 227 67.09 -50.32 -22.22
CA TYR A 227 66.85 -50.50 -20.80
C TYR A 227 67.52 -51.78 -20.28
N TRP A 228 67.94 -51.77 -19.02
CA TRP A 228 68.32 -53.00 -18.32
C TRP A 228 67.11 -53.95 -18.20
N GLN A 229 67.38 -55.24 -17.97
CA GLN A 229 66.36 -56.30 -18.00
C GLN A 229 65.28 -56.21 -16.91
N ASP A 230 65.55 -55.45 -15.84
CA ASP A 230 64.55 -55.21 -14.79
C ASP A 230 63.43 -54.30 -15.31
N THR A 231 62.20 -54.82 -15.32
CA THR A 231 61.00 -54.11 -15.80
C THR A 231 60.26 -53.40 -14.68
N THR A 232 60.61 -53.67 -13.42
CA THR A 232 59.99 -53.10 -12.22
C THR A 232 60.72 -51.86 -11.72
N PHE A 233 61.98 -51.69 -12.13
CA PHE A 233 62.80 -50.55 -11.74
C PHE A 233 62.56 -49.33 -12.65
N GLY A 234 62.46 -48.18 -12.00
CA GLY A 234 62.49 -46.87 -12.63
C GLY A 234 61.18 -46.12 -12.48
N ILE A 235 61.31 -44.82 -12.25
CA ILE A 235 60.21 -43.89 -12.04
C ILE A 235 60.52 -42.56 -12.69
N ILE A 236 59.53 -41.97 -13.34
CA ILE A 236 59.52 -40.54 -13.61
C ILE A 236 58.46 -39.97 -12.69
N SER A 237 58.88 -39.11 -11.76
CA SER A 237 57.94 -38.41 -10.89
C SER A 237 58.00 -36.92 -11.16
N ARG A 238 56.84 -36.27 -11.14
CA ARG A 238 56.71 -34.82 -11.23
C ARG A 238 55.84 -34.31 -10.09
N CYS A 239 56.35 -33.34 -9.36
CA CYS A 239 55.59 -32.58 -8.37
C CYS A 239 55.79 -31.09 -8.65
N GLY A 240 54.74 -30.42 -9.10
CA GLY A 240 54.80 -29.03 -9.57
C GLY A 240 55.77 -28.88 -10.74
N LYS A 241 56.86 -28.13 -10.51
CA LYS A 241 57.94 -27.92 -11.48
C LYS A 241 59.11 -28.88 -11.31
N ASN A 242 59.18 -29.63 -10.21
CA ASN A 242 60.29 -30.53 -9.98
C ASN A 242 60.00 -31.87 -10.64
N VAL A 243 60.95 -32.35 -11.44
CA VAL A 243 60.89 -33.65 -12.09
C VAL A 243 62.09 -34.47 -11.64
N HIS A 244 61.82 -35.69 -11.19
CA HIS A 244 62.84 -36.67 -10.86
C HIS A 244 62.70 -37.87 -11.78
N ILE A 245 63.80 -38.29 -12.37
CA ILE A 245 63.87 -39.45 -13.26
C ILE A 245 64.90 -40.40 -12.71
N ASN A 246 64.46 -41.62 -12.46
CA ASN A 246 65.29 -42.72 -12.08
C ASN A 246 65.06 -43.90 -13.03
N MET A 247 66.09 -44.42 -13.67
CA MET A 247 65.99 -45.59 -14.56
C MET A 247 67.34 -46.29 -14.74
N LEU A 248 67.33 -47.52 -15.24
CA LEU A 248 68.54 -48.29 -15.52
C LEU A 248 68.71 -48.53 -17.01
N LEU A 249 69.91 -48.22 -17.52
CA LEU A 249 70.31 -48.55 -18.88
C LEU A 249 71.23 -49.78 -18.88
N LYS A 250 71.19 -50.52 -19.98
CA LYS A 250 72.04 -51.69 -20.20
C LYS A 250 73.49 -51.27 -20.45
N GLY A 251 74.41 -52.00 -19.85
CA GLY A 251 75.84 -51.90 -20.10
C GLY A 251 76.22 -52.13 -21.55
N ASN A 252 77.28 -51.47 -22.01
CA ASN A 252 77.80 -51.60 -23.39
C ASN A 252 76.75 -51.29 -24.50
N ALA A 253 75.61 -50.68 -24.16
CA ALA A 253 74.55 -50.34 -25.10
C ALA A 253 74.40 -48.82 -25.22
N GLY A 254 74.57 -48.30 -26.43
CA GLY A 254 74.49 -46.87 -26.74
C GLY A 254 75.70 -46.37 -27.53
N LYS A 255 75.68 -45.08 -27.85
CA LYS A 255 76.80 -44.37 -28.50
C LYS A 255 77.28 -43.23 -27.60
N PRO A 256 78.60 -43.05 -27.41
CA PRO A 256 79.15 -41.86 -26.74
C PRO A 256 78.66 -40.57 -27.39
N TYR A 257 78.57 -39.48 -26.63
CA TYR A 257 78.16 -38.16 -27.12
C TYR A 257 76.90 -38.17 -27.99
N SER A 258 75.82 -38.79 -27.50
CA SER A 258 74.57 -38.88 -28.26
C SER A 258 73.33 -38.74 -27.38
N SER A 259 72.21 -38.41 -28.02
CA SER A 259 70.90 -38.32 -27.37
C SER A 259 70.43 -39.71 -26.92
N ILE A 260 69.99 -39.81 -25.66
CA ILE A 260 69.43 -41.02 -25.07
C ILE A 260 67.95 -41.11 -25.41
N CYS A 261 67.19 -40.06 -25.14
CA CYS A 261 65.75 -39.98 -25.38
C CYS A 261 65.24 -38.53 -25.29
N SER A 262 63.98 -38.35 -25.69
CA SER A 262 63.20 -37.15 -25.38
C SER A 262 62.46 -37.33 -24.06
N LEU A 263 62.60 -36.36 -23.17
CA LEU A 263 61.96 -36.31 -21.86
C LEU A 263 60.48 -35.92 -21.99
N PRO A 264 59.60 -36.43 -21.10
CA PRO A 264 58.17 -36.17 -21.16
C PRO A 264 57.81 -34.82 -20.55
N PHE A 265 58.72 -34.24 -19.77
CA PHE A 265 58.61 -32.91 -19.19
C PHE A 265 59.85 -32.12 -19.59
N THR A 266 59.65 -30.99 -20.27
CA THR A 266 60.77 -30.20 -20.81
C THR A 266 61.50 -29.45 -19.71
N PRO A 267 62.83 -29.61 -19.57
CA PRO A 267 63.64 -28.83 -18.64
C PRO A 267 63.53 -27.32 -18.89
N ALA A 268 63.52 -26.52 -17.81
CA ALA A 268 63.49 -25.07 -17.88
C ALA A 268 64.80 -24.49 -18.42
N MET A 269 65.92 -25.17 -18.17
CA MET A 269 67.25 -24.82 -18.67
C MET A 269 68.07 -26.09 -18.89
N ALA A 270 69.22 -25.94 -19.55
CA ALA A 270 70.14 -27.06 -19.71
C ALA A 270 70.94 -27.31 -18.43
N GLU A 271 70.88 -28.52 -17.89
CA GLU A 271 71.54 -28.91 -16.63
C GLU A 271 72.47 -30.10 -16.87
N LEU A 272 73.67 -30.07 -16.28
CA LEU A 272 74.60 -31.18 -16.26
C LEU A 272 74.38 -32.00 -14.99
N HIS A 273 74.18 -33.30 -15.15
CA HIS A 273 73.94 -34.26 -14.09
C HIS A 273 75.07 -35.28 -14.09
N THR A 274 75.52 -35.69 -12.92
CA THR A 274 76.58 -36.69 -12.78
C THR A 274 76.08 -37.84 -11.94
N CYS A 275 76.28 -39.07 -12.43
CA CYS A 275 75.98 -40.27 -11.68
C CYS A 275 77.25 -41.06 -11.43
N THR A 276 77.49 -41.44 -10.17
CA THR A 276 78.64 -42.27 -9.80
C THR A 276 78.25 -43.74 -9.90
N LEU A 277 79.07 -44.52 -10.59
CA LEU A 277 78.91 -45.95 -10.81
C LEU A 277 79.52 -46.75 -9.65
N ILE A 278 79.15 -48.03 -9.56
CA ILE A 278 79.57 -48.93 -8.47
C ILE A 278 81.09 -49.16 -8.47
N ASP A 279 81.74 -49.08 -9.63
CA ASP A 279 83.19 -49.20 -9.78
C ASP A 279 83.95 -47.90 -9.43
N GLY A 280 83.25 -46.86 -8.98
CA GLY A 280 83.81 -45.56 -8.63
C GLY A 280 84.02 -44.62 -9.81
N SER A 281 83.75 -45.06 -11.04
CA SER A 281 83.70 -44.17 -12.21
C SER A 281 82.42 -43.32 -12.21
N TYR A 282 82.35 -42.30 -13.06
CA TYR A 282 81.16 -41.46 -13.17
C TYR A 282 80.73 -41.28 -14.63
N VAL A 283 79.44 -41.03 -14.82
CA VAL A 283 78.84 -40.72 -16.11
C VAL A 283 78.15 -39.38 -16.03
N GLU A 284 78.31 -38.57 -17.06
CA GLU A 284 77.66 -37.27 -17.15
C GLU A 284 76.52 -37.30 -18.17
N PHE A 285 75.39 -36.73 -17.77
CA PHE A 285 74.21 -36.51 -18.60
C PHE A 285 73.94 -35.03 -18.68
N ARG A 286 73.41 -34.57 -19.81
CA ARG A 286 72.90 -33.22 -19.93
C ARG A 286 71.45 -33.27 -20.33
N THR A 287 70.61 -32.59 -19.57
CA THR A 287 69.25 -32.27 -19.99
C THR A 287 69.29 -30.95 -20.76
N TYR A 288 68.48 -30.81 -21.80
CA TYR A 288 68.39 -29.59 -22.60
C TYR A 288 66.97 -29.03 -22.58
N SER A 289 66.84 -27.72 -22.80
CA SER A 289 65.55 -27.01 -22.80
C SER A 289 64.62 -27.38 -23.96
N ASP A 290 65.07 -28.21 -24.90
CA ASP A 290 64.27 -28.81 -25.95
C ASP A 290 63.68 -30.18 -25.54
N GLY A 291 63.95 -30.64 -24.30
CA GLY A 291 63.52 -31.93 -23.79
C GLY A 291 64.51 -33.07 -24.05
N THR A 292 65.66 -32.82 -24.67
CA THR A 292 66.63 -33.87 -24.96
C THR A 292 67.42 -34.27 -23.71
N LEU A 293 67.51 -35.57 -23.44
CA LEU A 293 68.48 -36.16 -22.50
C LEU A 293 69.68 -36.68 -23.30
N PHE A 294 70.88 -36.19 -22.99
CA PHE A 294 72.08 -36.45 -23.79
C PHE A 294 73.21 -37.02 -22.93
N LEU A 295 73.92 -38.03 -23.43
CA LEU A 295 75.12 -38.56 -22.78
C LEU A 295 76.34 -37.68 -23.09
N GLN A 296 77.01 -37.15 -22.07
CA GLN A 296 78.22 -36.32 -22.21
C GLN A 296 79.53 -37.11 -22.03
N SER A 297 79.45 -38.42 -21.82
CA SER A 297 80.62 -39.28 -21.65
C SER A 297 81.24 -39.68 -23.00
N SER A 298 82.58 -39.73 -23.02
CA SER A 298 83.39 -40.25 -24.12
C SER A 298 83.37 -41.78 -24.24
N THR A 299 82.95 -42.47 -23.19
CA THR A 299 82.88 -43.94 -23.13
C THR A 299 81.53 -44.40 -22.59
N ILE A 300 81.05 -45.54 -23.09
CA ILE A 300 79.87 -46.22 -22.55
C ILE A 300 80.33 -47.08 -21.36
N PRO A 301 79.61 -47.06 -20.22
CA PRO A 301 79.92 -47.93 -19.09
C PRO A 301 79.94 -49.41 -19.48
N THR A 302 81.00 -50.11 -19.07
CA THR A 302 81.22 -51.52 -19.38
C THR A 302 80.56 -52.47 -18.37
N ILE A 303 80.12 -51.94 -17.23
CA ILE A 303 79.33 -52.65 -16.22
C ILE A 303 77.97 -53.09 -16.76
N ASN A 304 77.39 -54.16 -16.21
CA ASN A 304 76.17 -54.80 -16.73
C ASN A 304 74.98 -53.85 -16.89
N TRP A 305 74.85 -52.89 -15.98
CA TRP A 305 73.83 -51.85 -15.98
C TRP A 305 74.36 -50.60 -15.33
N TRP A 306 73.79 -49.45 -15.65
CA TRP A 306 74.16 -48.18 -15.05
C TRP A 306 72.92 -47.29 -14.84
N PRO A 307 72.84 -46.58 -13.71
CA PRO A 307 71.68 -45.76 -13.39
C PRO A 307 71.71 -44.39 -14.06
N ILE A 308 70.52 -43.90 -14.37
CA ILE A 308 70.23 -42.49 -14.57
C ILE A 308 69.40 -42.08 -13.38
N ASP A 309 69.91 -41.12 -12.61
CA ASP A 309 69.22 -40.52 -11.48
C ASP A 309 69.38 -39.01 -11.58
N ILE A 310 68.35 -38.34 -12.09
CA ILE A 310 68.41 -36.91 -12.40
C ILE A 310 67.20 -36.19 -11.82
N THR A 311 67.42 -34.99 -11.31
CA THR A 311 66.36 -34.09 -10.86
C THR A 311 66.54 -32.76 -11.57
N TYR A 312 65.49 -32.24 -12.19
CA TYR A 312 65.53 -30.94 -12.86
C TYR A 312 64.21 -30.18 -12.66
N THR A 313 64.26 -28.87 -12.88
CA THR A 313 63.06 -28.03 -12.91
C THR A 313 62.50 -28.00 -14.33
N CYS A 314 61.24 -28.38 -14.55
CA CYS A 314 60.55 -28.27 -15.83
C CYS A 314 59.90 -26.89 -16.01
N GLN A 315 59.54 -26.56 -17.25
CA GLN A 315 58.87 -25.30 -17.60
C GLN A 315 57.51 -25.14 -16.88
#